data_AF-A0A356P8Q7-F1
#
_entry.id   AF-A0A356P8Q7-F1
#
_cell.length_a   1.000
_cell.length_b   1.000
_cell.length_c   1.000
_cell.angle_alpha   90.00
_cell.angle_beta   90.00
_cell.angle_gamma   90.00
#
_symmetry.space_group_name_H-M   'P 1'
#
loop_
_entity.id
_entity.type
_entity.pdbx_description
1 polymer ?
#
loop_
_entity_poly.entity_id
_entity_poly.type
_entity_poly.pdbx_seq_one_letter_code
_entity_poly.pdbx_strand_id
1 'polypeptide(L)'
;MEDKDLFSRRNFIKGSAILGSLAVAGGFWRGIDNGVFSTSQGPAYAAWENSFEGVEGIVNAAILAANAHDAQPWLFKLGNSSIDVMADTDRSLGAVDPYSREMTISLGCALENLTIAAKAKGFSPEITYFPNKQDRWHIATIDLTTMSPLPSELYDAIPKRHMNRGAYDKTRPISPGISETLNNLNTDSSDVRLFYFDSQDDKLKIGQAMIQATQVLINDKEQIDVDPKWMRQTWQDIEK
;
A
#
# COMPACT_ATOMS: atom_id res chain seq x y z
N MET A 1 -43.72 -5.62 55.94
CA MET A 1 -42.31 -5.68 55.49
C MET A 1 -42.25 -4.95 54.17
N GLU A 2 -41.45 -3.90 54.10
CA GLU A 2 -41.28 -3.00 52.95
C GLU A 2 -40.88 -3.75 51.68
N ASP A 3 -41.69 -3.62 50.63
CA ASP A 3 -41.25 -3.84 49.26
C ASP A 3 -40.33 -2.67 48.87
N LYS A 4 -39.02 -2.93 48.88
CA LYS A 4 -38.04 -2.02 48.28
C LYS A 4 -38.11 -2.18 46.77
N ASP A 5 -38.78 -1.23 46.13
CA ASP A 5 -38.83 -1.09 44.68
C ASP A 5 -37.41 -0.84 44.13
N LEU A 6 -36.75 -1.94 43.75
CA LEU A 6 -35.35 -1.98 43.31
C LEU A 6 -35.13 -1.32 41.93
N PHE A 7 -36.19 -0.94 41.22
CA PHE A 7 -36.10 -0.35 39.88
C PHE A 7 -36.86 0.96 39.75
N SER A 8 -36.49 1.94 40.58
CA SER A 8 -36.83 3.34 40.32
C SER A 8 -36.28 3.79 38.95
N ARG A 9 -37.12 4.42 38.12
CA ARG A 9 -36.74 5.07 36.85
C ARG A 9 -35.47 5.94 36.99
N ARG A 10 -35.26 6.54 38.16
CA ARG A 10 -34.08 7.37 38.48
C ARG A 10 -32.79 6.57 38.57
N ASN A 11 -32.84 5.34 39.09
CA ASN A 11 -31.68 4.45 39.17
C ASN A 11 -31.36 3.83 37.81
N PHE A 12 -32.38 3.54 36.98
CA PHE A 12 -32.19 3.11 35.60
C PHE A 12 -31.51 4.19 34.74
N ILE A 13 -31.97 5.46 34.81
CA ILE A 13 -31.35 6.58 34.08
C ILE A 13 -29.91 6.85 34.55
N LYS A 14 -29.64 6.73 35.85
CA LYS A 14 -28.26 6.86 36.38
C LYS A 14 -27.36 5.72 35.89
N GLY A 15 -27.85 4.48 35.89
CA GLY A 15 -27.10 3.31 35.42
C GLY A 15 -26.80 3.37 33.91
N SER A 16 -27.78 3.76 33.09
CA SER A 16 -27.59 3.91 31.64
C SER A 16 -26.68 5.08 31.28
N ALA A 17 -26.74 6.21 32.02
CA ALA A 17 -25.82 7.32 31.83
C ALA A 17 -24.36 6.93 32.17
N ILE A 18 -24.13 6.18 33.25
CA ILE A 18 -22.78 5.72 33.63
C ILE A 18 -22.23 4.73 32.60
N LEU A 19 -23.03 3.74 32.17
CA LEU A 19 -22.63 2.77 31.14
C LEU A 19 -22.36 3.45 29.79
N GLY A 20 -23.20 4.41 29.39
CA GLY A 20 -22.98 5.19 28.17
C GLY A 20 -21.69 6.02 28.24
N SER A 21 -21.42 6.63 29.39
CA SER A 21 -20.19 7.42 29.61
C SER A 21 -18.93 6.54 29.57
N LEU A 22 -18.97 5.35 30.17
CA LEU A 22 -17.86 4.39 30.13
C LEU A 22 -17.63 3.82 28.73
N ALA A 23 -18.69 3.55 27.96
CA ALA A 23 -18.57 3.10 26.57
C ALA A 23 -17.98 4.19 25.67
N VAL A 24 -18.40 5.45 25.83
CA VAL A 24 -17.82 6.60 25.11
C VAL A 24 -16.38 6.83 25.52
N ALA A 25 -16.07 6.80 26.82
CA ALA A 25 -14.70 6.94 27.32
C ALA A 25 -13.80 5.80 26.85
N GLY A 26 -14.28 4.56 26.87
CA GLY A 26 -13.55 3.40 26.36
C GLY A 26 -13.34 3.44 24.85
N GLY A 27 -14.34 3.86 24.07
CA GLY A 27 -14.23 4.08 22.63
C GLY A 27 -13.26 5.21 22.28
N PHE A 28 -13.28 6.30 23.05
CA PHE A 28 -12.36 7.42 22.90
C PHE A 28 -10.93 7.03 23.27
N TRP A 29 -10.73 6.34 24.39
CA TRP A 29 -9.42 5.84 24.83
C TRP A 29 -8.85 4.85 23.81
N ARG A 30 -9.68 3.92 23.31
CA ARG A 30 -9.30 3.00 22.24
C ARG A 30 -9.06 3.71 20.90
N GLY A 31 -9.73 4.83 20.65
CA GLY A 31 -9.46 5.69 19.50
C GLY A 31 -8.11 6.39 19.59
N ILE A 32 -7.74 6.88 20.78
CA ILE A 32 -6.40 7.45 21.06
C ILE A 32 -5.33 6.36 20.94
N ASP A 33 -5.52 5.20 21.57
CA ASP A 33 -4.55 4.10 21.61
C ASP A 33 -4.31 3.47 20.21
N ASN A 34 -5.33 3.49 19.35
CA ASN A 34 -5.20 3.10 17.94
C ASN A 34 -4.79 4.26 17.01
N GLY A 35 -4.42 5.42 17.55
CA GLY A 35 -3.90 6.54 16.75
C GLY A 35 -4.92 7.14 15.77
N VAL A 36 -6.22 6.94 15.99
CA VAL A 36 -7.31 7.43 15.10
C VAL A 36 -7.27 8.94 14.92
N PHE A 37 -6.69 9.67 15.88
CA PHE A 37 -6.57 11.14 15.86
C PHE A 37 -5.15 11.64 15.54
N SER A 38 -4.18 10.73 15.36
CA SER A 38 -2.78 11.03 15.02
C SER A 38 -2.34 10.36 13.71
N THR A 39 -3.31 9.92 12.89
CA THR A 39 -3.04 9.35 11.57
C THR A 39 -2.19 10.30 10.74
N SER A 40 -1.14 9.77 10.08
CA SER A 40 -0.25 10.52 9.18
C SER A 40 0.75 11.47 9.86
N GLN A 41 1.22 11.15 11.06
CA GLN A 41 2.27 11.91 11.75
C GLN A 41 3.39 10.98 12.25
N GLY A 42 4.62 11.49 12.33
CA GLY A 42 5.78 10.79 12.89
C GLY A 42 6.81 10.33 11.84
N PRO A 43 7.95 9.74 12.28
CA PRO A 43 9.07 9.40 11.40
C PRO A 43 8.70 8.47 10.24
N ALA A 44 7.74 7.57 10.44
CA ALA A 44 7.23 6.66 9.40
C ALA A 44 6.59 7.39 8.21
N TYR A 45 6.15 8.64 8.40
CA TYR A 45 5.53 9.46 7.36
C TYR A 45 6.48 10.48 6.72
N ALA A 46 7.75 10.54 7.14
CA ALA A 46 8.70 11.55 6.65
C ALA A 46 8.84 11.54 5.12
N ALA A 47 8.73 10.37 4.48
CA ALA A 47 8.81 10.25 3.03
C ALA A 47 7.63 10.92 2.28
N TRP A 48 6.47 11.09 2.91
CA TRP A 48 5.32 11.80 2.32
C TRP A 48 5.53 13.32 2.25
N GLU A 49 6.50 13.86 3.01
CA GLU A 49 6.81 15.29 3.03
C GLU A 49 7.82 15.70 1.96
N ASN A 50 8.36 14.75 1.17
CA ASN A 50 9.42 14.99 0.17
C ASN A 50 10.62 15.77 0.71
N SER A 51 10.96 15.54 1.98
CA SER A 51 11.87 16.37 2.78
C SER A 51 13.36 16.20 2.48
N PHE A 52 13.73 15.35 1.51
CA PHE A 52 15.12 14.99 1.21
C PHE A 52 15.52 15.36 -0.21
N GLU A 53 16.77 15.78 -0.37
CA GLU A 53 17.36 16.22 -1.64
C GLU A 53 18.21 15.12 -2.28
N GLY A 54 18.60 15.33 -3.54
CA GLY A 54 19.49 14.41 -4.25
C GLY A 54 18.95 12.97 -4.37
N VAL A 55 19.84 11.99 -4.27
CA VAL A 55 19.55 10.55 -4.41
C VAL A 55 18.60 10.04 -3.34
N GLU A 56 18.69 10.56 -2.11
CA GLU A 56 17.82 10.17 -0.99
C GLU A 56 16.37 10.60 -1.26
N GLY A 57 16.18 11.80 -1.82
CA GLY A 57 14.86 12.27 -2.26
C GLY A 57 14.22 11.40 -3.34
N ILE A 58 15.03 10.78 -4.20
CA ILE A 58 14.55 9.83 -5.23
C ILE A 58 14.06 8.53 -4.56
N VAL A 59 14.82 8.02 -3.59
CA VAL A 59 14.47 6.79 -2.84
C VAL A 59 13.19 6.98 -2.03
N ASN A 60 12.97 8.17 -1.47
CA ASN A 60 11.71 8.45 -0.76
C ASN A 60 10.48 8.24 -1.63
N ALA A 61 10.51 8.67 -2.89
CA ALA A 61 9.41 8.39 -3.80
C ALA A 61 9.26 6.89 -4.06
N ALA A 62 10.38 6.16 -4.16
CA ALA A 62 10.39 4.71 -4.37
C ALA A 62 9.71 3.95 -3.21
N ILE A 63 9.96 4.34 -1.94
CA ILE A 63 9.35 3.65 -0.79
C ILE A 63 7.84 3.90 -0.67
N LEU A 64 7.29 4.90 -1.37
CA LEU A 64 5.85 5.15 -1.47
C LEU A 64 5.15 4.26 -2.51
N ALA A 65 5.86 3.30 -3.10
CA ALA A 65 5.30 2.39 -4.08
C ALA A 65 4.23 1.45 -3.50
N ALA A 66 3.26 1.10 -4.35
CA ALA A 66 2.33 0.03 -4.02
C ALA A 66 3.10 -1.29 -3.91
N ASN A 67 2.79 -2.07 -2.88
CA ASN A 67 3.45 -3.34 -2.64
C ASN A 67 2.52 -4.31 -1.91
N ALA A 68 2.76 -5.61 -2.08
CA ALA A 68 1.93 -6.65 -1.52
C ALA A 68 1.98 -6.64 0.01
N HIS A 69 0.81 -6.71 0.65
CA HIS A 69 0.62 -6.66 2.10
C HIS A 69 1.28 -5.46 2.82
N ASP A 70 1.68 -4.42 2.07
CA ASP A 70 2.52 -3.35 2.62
C ASP A 70 3.80 -3.87 3.32
N ALA A 71 4.37 -4.96 2.78
CA ALA A 71 5.58 -5.62 3.25
C ALA A 71 6.86 -4.80 3.01
N GLN A 72 6.84 -3.95 1.97
CA GLN A 72 7.93 -3.06 1.55
C GLN A 72 9.26 -3.83 1.34
N PRO A 73 9.30 -4.82 0.43
CA PRO A 73 10.37 -5.82 0.35
C PRO A 73 11.58 -5.33 -0.46
N TRP A 74 12.04 -4.11 -0.20
CA TRP A 74 13.12 -3.47 -0.94
C TRP A 74 14.28 -3.08 -0.03
N LEU A 75 15.48 -3.22 -0.57
CA LEU A 75 16.70 -2.63 -0.04
C LEU A 75 17.29 -1.73 -1.11
N PHE A 76 17.73 -0.54 -0.71
CA PHE A 76 18.40 0.42 -1.59
C PHE A 76 19.83 0.61 -1.12
N LYS A 77 20.78 0.45 -2.05
CA LYS A 77 22.18 0.79 -1.80
C LYS A 77 22.54 1.99 -2.65
N LEU A 78 22.88 3.09 -1.98
CA LEU A 78 23.15 4.37 -2.63
C LEU A 78 24.64 4.49 -2.95
N GLY A 79 24.95 4.74 -4.22
CA GLY A 79 26.24 5.22 -4.68
C GLY A 79 26.22 6.73 -4.91
N ASN A 80 27.34 7.27 -5.38
CA ASN A 80 27.45 8.71 -5.68
C ASN A 80 26.55 9.14 -6.84
N SER A 81 26.32 8.26 -7.81
CA SER A 81 25.49 8.52 -9.01
C SER A 81 24.80 7.23 -9.48
N SER A 82 24.56 6.30 -8.55
CA SER A 82 23.85 5.06 -8.84
C SER A 82 23.02 4.61 -7.65
N ILE A 83 21.98 3.83 -7.91
CA ILE A 83 21.16 3.17 -6.91
C ILE A 83 21.06 1.71 -7.30
N ASP A 84 21.50 0.81 -6.41
CA ASP A 84 21.16 -0.61 -6.53
C ASP A 84 19.86 -0.87 -5.77
N VAL A 85 18.95 -1.62 -6.41
CA VAL A 85 17.69 -2.08 -5.83
C VAL A 85 17.75 -3.59 -5.68
N MET A 86 17.64 -4.05 -4.44
CA MET A 86 17.64 -5.46 -4.09
C MET A 86 16.30 -5.86 -3.45
N ALA A 87 15.92 -7.12 -3.63
CA ALA A 87 14.81 -7.71 -2.89
C ALA A 87 15.23 -7.99 -1.44
N ASP A 88 14.41 -7.56 -0.48
CA ASP A 88 14.54 -7.99 0.91
C ASP A 88 13.81 -9.33 1.11
N THR A 89 14.54 -10.44 1.01
CA THR A 89 13.93 -11.77 1.13
C THR A 89 13.43 -12.09 2.54
N ASP A 90 13.91 -11.37 3.56
CA ASP A 90 13.41 -11.53 4.93
C ASP A 90 11.98 -10.98 5.07
N ARG A 91 11.56 -10.13 4.11
CA ARG A 91 10.20 -9.61 3.98
C ARG A 91 9.33 -10.41 3.00
N SER A 92 9.72 -11.64 2.68
CA SER A 92 8.91 -12.53 1.84
C SER A 92 7.58 -12.91 2.50
N LEU A 93 6.52 -13.00 1.69
CA LEU A 93 5.19 -13.42 2.13
C LEU A 93 5.05 -14.95 2.25
N GLY A 94 6.12 -15.71 2.00
CA GLY A 94 6.13 -17.17 2.17
C GLY A 94 5.06 -17.87 1.33
N ALA A 95 4.20 -18.67 1.97
CA ALA A 95 3.16 -19.44 1.30
C ALA A 95 2.10 -18.58 0.58
N VAL A 96 1.97 -17.29 0.93
CA VAL A 96 1.07 -16.34 0.25
C VAL A 96 1.63 -15.91 -1.11
N ASP A 97 2.97 -15.80 -1.23
CA ASP A 97 3.66 -15.51 -2.51
C ASP A 97 4.79 -16.53 -2.76
N PRO A 98 4.46 -17.81 -3.01
CA PRO A 98 5.44 -18.90 -3.04
C PRO A 98 6.43 -18.79 -4.20
N TYR A 99 6.11 -17.99 -5.22
CA TYR A 99 6.96 -17.75 -6.38
C TYR A 99 7.67 -16.40 -6.34
N SER A 100 7.49 -15.61 -5.26
CA SER A 100 8.00 -14.25 -5.13
C SER A 100 7.55 -13.32 -6.28
N ARG A 101 6.38 -13.61 -6.87
CA ARG A 101 5.83 -12.86 -8.00
C ARG A 101 5.34 -11.50 -7.52
N GLU A 102 4.63 -11.47 -6.40
CA GLU A 102 4.11 -10.23 -5.82
C GLU A 102 5.23 -9.36 -5.26
N MET A 103 6.26 -9.97 -4.67
CA MET A 103 7.50 -9.27 -4.30
C MET A 103 8.16 -8.63 -5.52
N THR A 104 8.31 -9.36 -6.62
CA THR A 104 8.92 -8.83 -7.87
C THR A 104 8.09 -7.69 -8.46
N ILE A 105 6.76 -7.82 -8.48
CA ILE A 105 5.85 -6.74 -8.94
C ILE A 105 6.00 -5.51 -8.04
N SER A 106 6.07 -5.69 -6.72
CA SER A 106 6.26 -4.60 -5.76
C SER A 106 7.57 -3.83 -6.01
N LEU A 107 8.64 -4.56 -6.31
CA LEU A 107 9.94 -3.97 -6.68
C LEU A 107 9.86 -3.21 -8.01
N GLY A 108 9.11 -3.73 -8.98
CA GLY A 108 8.80 -3.00 -10.22
C GLY A 108 8.06 -1.69 -9.97
N CYS A 109 7.09 -1.67 -9.05
CA CYS A 109 6.41 -0.43 -8.65
C CYS A 109 7.37 0.58 -8.01
N ALA A 110 8.31 0.11 -7.17
CA ALA A 110 9.34 0.96 -6.57
C ALA A 110 10.27 1.56 -7.63
N LEU A 111 10.67 0.77 -8.63
CA LEU A 111 11.50 1.22 -9.75
C LEU A 111 10.80 2.27 -10.62
N GLU A 112 9.49 2.14 -10.86
CA GLU A 112 8.73 3.13 -11.61
C GLU A 112 8.65 4.46 -10.86
N ASN A 113 8.32 4.43 -9.57
CA ASN A 113 8.32 5.63 -8.72
C ASN A 113 9.71 6.30 -8.69
N LEU A 114 10.77 5.50 -8.54
CA LEU A 114 12.16 5.94 -8.58
C LEU A 114 12.47 6.67 -9.89
N THR A 115 12.08 6.08 -11.02
CA THR A 115 12.31 6.62 -12.37
C THR A 115 11.60 7.96 -12.58
N ILE A 116 10.34 8.04 -12.16
CA ILE A 116 9.54 9.28 -12.21
C ILE A 116 10.21 10.36 -11.35
N ALA A 117 10.62 10.03 -10.13
CA ALA A 117 11.25 10.97 -9.21
C ALA A 117 12.63 11.44 -9.67
N ALA A 118 13.46 10.55 -10.22
CA ALA A 118 14.77 10.89 -10.79
C ALA A 118 14.63 11.97 -11.87
N LYS A 119 13.73 11.77 -12.83
CA LYS A 119 13.45 12.75 -13.91
C LYS A 119 12.95 14.09 -13.36
N ALA A 120 12.02 14.06 -12.41
CA ALA A 120 11.51 15.26 -11.75
C ALA A 120 12.59 16.04 -11.01
N LYS A 121 13.61 15.36 -10.47
CA LYS A 121 14.74 15.95 -9.74
C LYS A 121 15.96 16.28 -10.62
N GLY A 122 15.86 16.16 -11.94
CA GLY A 122 16.95 16.51 -12.85
C GLY A 122 18.00 15.42 -13.04
N PHE A 123 17.60 14.16 -12.94
CA PHE A 123 18.42 13.01 -13.29
C PHE A 123 17.78 12.19 -14.41
N SER A 124 18.59 11.75 -15.37
CA SER A 124 18.21 10.78 -16.38
C SER A 124 18.60 9.40 -15.87
N PRO A 125 17.63 8.57 -15.45
CA PRO A 125 17.89 7.22 -14.98
C PRO A 125 18.11 6.25 -16.15
N GLU A 126 19.20 5.49 -16.10
CA GLU A 126 19.44 4.34 -16.97
C GLU A 126 19.37 3.06 -16.12
N ILE A 127 18.45 2.15 -16.45
CA ILE A 127 18.16 0.98 -15.63
C ILE A 127 18.74 -0.27 -16.29
N THR A 128 19.62 -0.96 -15.58
CA THR A 128 20.03 -2.33 -15.90
C THR A 128 19.29 -3.31 -15.01
N TYR A 129 18.36 -4.09 -15.58
CA TYR A 129 17.63 -5.13 -14.85
C TYR A 129 18.47 -6.40 -14.68
N PHE A 130 18.38 -7.01 -13.49
CA PHE A 130 19.08 -8.23 -13.12
C PHE A 130 20.57 -8.23 -13.51
N PRO A 131 21.34 -7.21 -13.09
CA PRO A 131 22.72 -7.00 -13.54
C PRO A 131 23.65 -8.14 -13.10
N ASN A 132 23.36 -8.78 -11.95
CA ASN A 132 24.10 -9.94 -11.47
C ASN A 132 23.33 -11.24 -11.75
N LYS A 133 23.74 -12.00 -12.77
CA LYS A 133 23.11 -13.28 -13.12
C LYS A 133 23.22 -14.37 -12.04
N GLN A 134 24.14 -14.23 -11.09
CA GLN A 134 24.29 -15.17 -9.97
C GLN A 134 23.44 -14.78 -8.76
N ASP A 135 22.94 -13.54 -8.73
CA ASP A 135 22.11 -13.01 -7.66
C ASP A 135 20.79 -12.50 -8.23
N ARG A 136 19.78 -13.38 -8.21
CA ARG A 136 18.42 -13.05 -8.66
C ARG A 136 17.73 -11.97 -7.81
N TRP A 137 18.27 -11.65 -6.63
CA TRP A 137 17.71 -10.66 -5.72
C TRP A 137 18.32 -9.27 -5.94
N HIS A 138 19.36 -9.15 -6.76
CA HIS A 138 19.76 -7.86 -7.34
C HIS A 138 18.85 -7.53 -8.51
N ILE A 139 17.79 -6.75 -8.25
CA ILE A 139 16.72 -6.50 -9.21
C ILE A 139 17.16 -5.52 -10.29
N ALA A 140 17.82 -4.43 -9.89
CA ALA A 140 18.28 -3.43 -10.83
C ALA A 140 19.46 -2.62 -10.28
N THR A 141 20.27 -2.11 -11.20
CA THR A 141 21.17 -0.97 -10.97
C THR A 141 20.64 0.18 -11.81
N ILE A 142 20.51 1.35 -11.19
CA ILE A 142 20.09 2.59 -11.84
C ILE A 142 21.27 3.55 -11.83
N ASP A 143 21.80 3.87 -13.01
CA ASP A 143 22.79 4.93 -13.18
C ASP A 143 22.08 6.26 -13.39
N LEU A 144 22.54 7.29 -12.67
CA LEU A 144 21.92 8.61 -12.65
C LEU A 144 22.88 9.62 -13.28
N THR A 145 22.50 10.15 -14.44
CA THR A 145 23.22 11.26 -15.08
C THR A 145 22.44 12.55 -14.94
N THR A 146 23.11 13.68 -14.74
CA THR A 146 22.41 14.97 -14.59
C THR A 146 21.72 15.38 -15.89
N MET A 147 20.50 15.89 -15.78
CA MET A 147 19.73 16.48 -16.86
C MET A 147 18.91 17.69 -16.36
N SER A 148 18.27 18.42 -17.27
CA SER A 148 17.26 19.40 -16.87
C SER A 148 16.08 18.70 -16.19
N PRO A 149 15.61 19.17 -15.02
CA PRO A 149 14.42 18.62 -14.36
C PRO A 149 13.21 18.56 -15.30
N LEU A 150 12.48 17.45 -15.24
CA LEU A 150 11.23 17.23 -15.97
C LEU A 150 10.07 17.12 -14.99
N PRO A 151 9.40 18.24 -14.64
CA PRO A 151 8.21 18.21 -13.80
C PRO A 151 7.14 17.28 -14.38
N SER A 152 6.43 16.55 -13.52
CA SER A 152 5.42 15.59 -13.93
C SER A 152 4.30 15.52 -12.90
N GLU A 153 3.05 15.57 -13.35
CA GLU A 153 1.89 15.35 -12.49
C GLU A 153 1.91 13.96 -11.84
N LEU A 154 2.58 12.98 -12.45
CA LEU A 154 2.77 11.65 -11.88
C LEU A 154 3.67 11.70 -10.64
N TYR A 155 4.73 12.52 -10.66
CA TYR A 155 5.58 12.74 -9.49
C TYR A 155 4.78 13.36 -8.35
N ASP A 156 3.97 14.38 -8.64
CA ASP A 156 3.09 15.04 -7.67
C ASP A 156 1.96 14.14 -7.14
N ALA A 157 1.67 13.03 -7.83
CA ALA A 157 0.67 12.05 -7.44
C ALA A 157 1.22 10.96 -6.50
N ILE A 158 2.52 10.69 -6.52
CA ILE A 158 3.16 9.64 -5.68
C ILE A 158 2.76 9.75 -4.20
N PRO A 159 2.92 10.91 -3.52
CA PRO A 159 2.56 11.02 -2.09
C PRO A 159 1.05 11.07 -1.84
N LYS A 160 0.23 11.30 -2.87
CA LYS A 160 -1.24 11.43 -2.73
C LYS A 160 -1.96 10.11 -2.92
N ARG A 161 -1.37 9.18 -3.69
CA ARG A 161 -1.95 7.89 -4.03
C ARG A 161 -2.09 7.01 -2.78
N HIS A 162 -3.23 6.36 -2.63
CA HIS A 162 -3.49 5.41 -1.56
C HIS A 162 -4.47 4.31 -2.03
N MET A 163 -4.44 3.17 -1.36
CA MET A 163 -5.42 2.11 -1.60
C MET A 163 -6.76 2.49 -0.95
N ASN A 164 -7.82 2.67 -1.74
CA ASN A 164 -9.16 2.87 -1.22
C ASN A 164 -9.93 1.53 -1.24
N ARG A 165 -10.31 1.03 -0.06
CA ARG A 165 -11.11 -0.20 0.10
C ARG A 165 -12.59 0.08 0.45
N GLY A 166 -13.00 1.34 0.39
CA GLY A 166 -14.38 1.77 0.61
C GLY A 166 -15.28 1.45 -0.59
N ALA A 167 -16.59 1.67 -0.40
CA ALA A 167 -17.55 1.52 -1.49
C ALA A 167 -17.33 2.60 -2.57
N TYR A 168 -17.16 2.17 -3.82
CA TYR A 168 -17.07 3.07 -4.97
C TYR A 168 -18.46 3.58 -5.40
N ASP A 169 -18.52 4.81 -5.89
CA ASP A 169 -19.72 5.40 -6.49
C ASP A 169 -20.05 4.71 -7.83
N LYS A 170 -21.16 3.96 -7.85
CA LYS A 170 -21.62 3.21 -9.02
C LYS A 170 -22.42 4.06 -10.00
N THR A 171 -22.77 5.29 -9.62
CA THR A 171 -23.59 6.20 -10.45
C THR A 171 -22.74 7.09 -11.35
N ARG A 172 -21.44 7.19 -11.09
CA ARG A 172 -20.51 8.00 -11.86
C ARG A 172 -19.74 7.14 -12.88
N PRO A 173 -20.02 7.25 -14.18
CA PRO A 173 -19.28 6.52 -15.20
C PRO A 173 -17.84 7.05 -15.32
N ILE A 174 -16.93 6.19 -15.76
CA ILE A 174 -15.57 6.58 -16.17
C ILE A 174 -15.69 7.38 -17.47
N SER A 175 -14.98 8.52 -17.56
CA SER A 175 -15.01 9.33 -18.78
C SER A 175 -14.35 8.58 -19.94
N PRO A 176 -14.84 8.72 -21.19
CA PRO A 176 -14.25 8.05 -22.35
C PRO A 176 -12.75 8.35 -22.52
N GLY A 177 -12.32 9.58 -22.24
CA GLY A 177 -10.91 9.98 -22.32
C GLY A 177 -10.00 9.24 -21.33
N ILE A 178 -10.49 8.87 -20.15
CA ILE A 178 -9.73 8.04 -19.20
C ILE A 178 -9.57 6.63 -19.79
N SER A 179 -10.65 6.02 -20.27
CA SER A 179 -10.59 4.67 -20.86
C SER A 179 -9.67 4.62 -22.08
N GLU A 180 -9.71 5.64 -22.94
CA GLU A 180 -8.80 5.78 -24.08
C GLU A 180 -7.34 5.93 -23.62
N THR A 181 -7.08 6.78 -22.63
CA THR A 181 -5.74 6.93 -22.04
C THR A 181 -5.22 5.60 -21.51
N LEU A 182 -6.03 4.87 -20.74
CA LEU A 182 -5.66 3.57 -20.18
C LEU A 182 -5.39 2.52 -21.26
N ASN A 183 -6.15 2.51 -22.35
CA ASN A 183 -5.89 1.64 -23.50
C ASN A 183 -4.56 1.95 -24.18
N ASN A 184 -4.20 3.24 -24.22
CA ASN A 184 -2.99 3.70 -24.88
C ASN A 184 -1.73 3.54 -24.03
N LEU A 185 -1.84 3.26 -22.72
CA LEU A 185 -0.67 3.09 -21.83
C LEU A 185 0.24 1.93 -22.22
N ASN A 186 -0.24 1.00 -23.04
CA ASN A 186 0.46 -0.25 -23.30
C ASN A 186 0.40 -0.65 -24.79
N THR A 187 0.36 0.34 -25.69
CA THR A 187 0.38 0.08 -27.14
C THR A 187 1.72 -0.44 -27.64
N ASP A 188 2.79 -0.17 -26.90
CA ASP A 188 4.17 -0.38 -27.36
C ASP A 188 4.84 -1.62 -26.75
N SER A 189 4.15 -2.33 -25.82
CA SER A 189 4.62 -3.58 -25.22
C SER A 189 3.54 -4.66 -25.24
N SER A 190 3.91 -5.86 -25.67
CA SER A 190 3.06 -7.04 -25.62
C SER A 190 3.03 -7.74 -24.26
N ASP A 191 3.89 -7.33 -23.32
CA ASP A 191 4.20 -8.11 -22.11
C ASP A 191 3.16 -7.89 -21.00
N VAL A 192 2.57 -6.71 -20.96
CA VAL A 192 1.41 -6.39 -20.11
C VAL A 192 0.18 -6.30 -21.01
N ARG A 193 -1.01 -6.56 -20.49
CA ARG A 193 -2.27 -6.38 -21.21
C ARG A 193 -3.34 -5.89 -20.25
N LEU A 194 -4.18 -4.97 -20.72
CA LEU A 194 -5.29 -4.43 -19.96
C LEU A 194 -6.61 -5.06 -20.43
N PHE A 195 -7.41 -5.54 -19.49
CA PHE A 195 -8.74 -6.12 -19.74
C PHE A 195 -9.79 -5.38 -18.90
N TYR A 196 -10.95 -5.10 -19.50
CA TYR A 196 -12.09 -4.49 -18.81
C TYR A 196 -13.19 -5.51 -18.58
N PHE A 197 -13.79 -5.46 -17.40
CA PHE A 197 -14.89 -6.32 -16.98
C PHE A 197 -16.05 -5.43 -16.54
N ASP A 198 -16.80 -4.91 -17.51
CA ASP A 198 -17.82 -3.88 -17.31
C ASP A 198 -19.24 -4.45 -17.22
N SER A 199 -19.48 -5.59 -17.87
CA SER A 199 -20.77 -6.27 -17.89
C SER A 199 -21.14 -6.81 -16.50
N GLN A 200 -22.45 -6.93 -16.25
CA GLN A 200 -22.93 -7.50 -15.00
C GLN A 200 -22.47 -8.95 -14.84
N ASP A 201 -22.42 -9.71 -15.92
CA ASP A 201 -21.99 -11.11 -15.92
C ASP A 201 -20.50 -11.24 -15.59
N ASP A 202 -19.65 -10.36 -16.12
CA ASP A 202 -18.21 -10.38 -15.81
C ASP A 202 -17.94 -10.03 -14.35
N LYS A 203 -18.65 -9.03 -13.82
CA LYS A 203 -18.57 -8.66 -12.40
C LYS A 203 -18.97 -9.82 -11.50
N LEU A 204 -20.02 -10.57 -11.87
CA LEU A 204 -20.44 -11.76 -11.13
C LEU A 204 -19.39 -12.88 -11.20
N LYS A 205 -18.81 -13.13 -12.38
CA LYS A 205 -17.74 -14.13 -12.55
C LYS A 205 -16.51 -13.80 -11.73
N ILE A 206 -16.05 -12.54 -11.75
CA ILE A 206 -14.92 -12.09 -10.93
C ILE A 206 -15.25 -12.23 -9.44
N GLY A 207 -16.43 -11.78 -9.02
CA GLY A 207 -16.86 -11.93 -7.63
C GLY A 207 -16.86 -13.39 -7.16
N GLN A 208 -17.35 -14.32 -7.99
CA GLN A 208 -17.31 -15.75 -7.70
C GLN A 208 -15.88 -16.28 -7.62
N ALA A 209 -15.01 -15.90 -8.56
CA ALA A 209 -13.61 -16.30 -8.55
C ALA A 209 -12.88 -15.79 -7.29
N MET A 210 -13.14 -14.55 -6.87
CA MET A 210 -12.58 -13.98 -5.63
C MET A 210 -13.05 -14.75 -4.39
N ILE A 211 -14.34 -15.11 -4.31
CA ILE A 211 -14.87 -15.91 -3.20
C ILE A 211 -14.20 -17.29 -3.17
N GLN A 212 -14.08 -17.95 -4.32
CA GLN A 212 -13.42 -19.26 -4.42
C GLN A 212 -11.95 -19.19 -4.03
N ALA A 213 -11.21 -18.19 -4.52
CA ALA A 213 -9.80 -17.97 -4.17
C ALA A 213 -9.64 -17.73 -2.66
N THR A 214 -10.52 -16.91 -2.07
CA THR A 214 -10.54 -16.66 -0.62
C THR A 214 -10.81 -17.95 0.17
N GLN A 215 -11.72 -18.79 -0.29
CA GLN A 215 -12.02 -20.08 0.35
C GLN A 215 -10.83 -21.04 0.30
N VAL A 216 -10.09 -21.07 -0.81
CA VAL A 216 -8.85 -21.85 -0.95
C VAL A 216 -7.80 -21.34 0.03
N LEU A 217 -7.57 -20.02 0.08
CA LEU A 217 -6.61 -19.39 0.98
C LEU A 217 -6.93 -19.69 2.45
N ILE A 218 -8.20 -19.54 2.86
CA ILE A 218 -8.61 -19.78 4.26
C ILE A 218 -8.51 -21.26 4.65
N ASN A 219 -8.65 -22.17 3.68
CA ASN A 219 -8.51 -23.61 3.92
C ASN A 219 -7.05 -24.08 3.89
N ASP A 220 -6.12 -23.23 3.44
CA ASP A 220 -4.70 -23.50 3.46
C ASP A 220 -4.08 -23.05 4.79
N LYS A 221 -3.65 -24.03 5.58
CA LYS A 221 -3.08 -23.78 6.90
C LYS A 221 -1.77 -22.98 6.82
N GLU A 222 -0.93 -23.22 5.83
CA GLU A 222 0.36 -22.52 5.71
C GLU A 222 0.14 -21.05 5.37
N GLN A 223 -0.82 -20.74 4.49
CA GLN A 223 -1.18 -19.35 4.17
C GLN A 223 -1.78 -18.62 5.38
N ILE A 224 -2.71 -19.26 6.10
CA ILE A 224 -3.34 -18.68 7.30
C ILE A 224 -2.35 -18.44 8.44
N ASP A 225 -1.33 -19.28 8.60
CA ASP A 225 -0.33 -19.10 9.66
C ASP A 225 0.65 -17.94 9.36
N VAL A 226 0.80 -17.53 8.08
CA VAL A 226 1.70 -16.45 7.64
C VAL A 226 1.01 -15.09 7.55
N ASP A 227 -0.23 -15.06 7.03
CA ASP A 227 -0.96 -13.83 6.72
C ASP A 227 -1.08 -12.83 7.89
N PRO A 228 -1.40 -13.24 9.14
CA PRO A 228 -1.56 -12.32 10.26
C PRO A 228 -0.30 -11.53 10.62
N LYS A 229 0.91 -12.02 10.26
CA LYS A 229 2.17 -11.32 10.53
C LYS A 229 2.28 -9.98 9.81
N TRP A 230 1.55 -9.84 8.71
CA TRP A 230 1.55 -8.65 7.86
C TRP A 230 0.40 -7.69 8.19
N MET A 231 -0.47 -8.06 9.11
CA MET A 231 -1.63 -7.26 9.50
C MET A 231 -1.30 -6.41 10.72
N ARG A 232 -1.16 -5.10 10.50
CA ARG A 232 -1.02 -4.12 11.59
C ARG A 232 -2.38 -3.88 12.22
N GLN A 233 -2.52 -4.20 13.49
CA GLN A 233 -3.80 -4.08 14.23
C GLN A 233 -3.80 -2.89 15.18
N THR A 234 -2.61 -2.41 15.57
CA THR A 234 -2.43 -1.31 16.51
C THR A 234 -1.56 -0.20 15.91
N TRP A 235 -1.62 1.01 16.50
CA TRP A 235 -0.76 2.13 16.08
C TRP A 235 0.73 1.84 16.29
N GLN A 236 1.06 1.12 17.37
CA GLN A 236 2.43 0.68 17.65
C GLN A 236 2.98 -0.30 16.59
N ASP A 237 2.12 -1.02 15.88
CA ASP A 237 2.55 -1.87 14.76
C ASP A 237 2.89 -1.06 13.49
N ILE A 238 2.45 0.20 13.43
CA ILE A 238 2.69 1.13 12.32
C ILE A 238 3.98 1.95 12.54
N GLU A 239 4.30 2.32 13.79
CA GLU A 239 5.47 3.16 14.11
C GLU A 239 6.82 2.43 14.18
N LYS A 240 6.84 1.09 14.08
CA LYS A 240 8.07 0.26 14.06
C LYS A 240 8.70 0.21 12.67
#